data_AF-A0A1G6KM58-F1
#
_entry.id   AF-A0A1G6KM58-F1
#
_cell.length_a   1.000
_cell.length_b   1.000
_cell.length_c   1.000
_cell.angle_alpha   90.00
_cell.angle_beta   90.00
_cell.angle_gamma   90.00
#
_symmetry.space_group_name_H-M   'P 1'
#
loop_
_entity.id
_entity.type
_entity.pdbx_description
1 polymer ?
#
loop_
_entity_poly.entity_id
_entity_poly.type
_entity_poly.pdbx_seq_one_letter_code
_entity_poly.pdbx_strand_id
1 'polypeptide(L)'
;MGYACPVCDAEEADAVHLANHLAITASLGREDHRAWLAEYAPDWSDCTPDELGERISPHVQEIDTPEFEAGGHEPGRPDSLEEGIARQSRQPGRGSMTAETQRVLEEAAELTREMTDHEDDGDENENA
;
A
#
# COMPACT_ATOMS: atom_id res chain seq x y z
N MET A 1 14.43 8.22 -15.60
CA MET A 1 13.67 9.15 -16.46
C MET A 1 12.23 8.77 -16.26
N GLY A 2 11.42 9.69 -15.74
CA GLY A 2 10.02 9.42 -15.45
C GLY A 2 9.14 9.65 -16.67
N TYR A 3 7.90 9.18 -16.58
CA TYR A 3 6.93 9.28 -17.66
C TYR A 3 5.57 9.70 -17.15
N ALA A 4 4.86 10.50 -17.92
CA ALA A 4 3.47 10.83 -17.64
C ALA A 4 2.54 9.83 -18.34
N CYS A 5 1.56 9.33 -17.60
CA CYS A 5 0.51 8.49 -18.17
C CYS A 5 -0.31 9.31 -19.18
N PRO A 6 -0.44 8.89 -20.45
CA PRO A 6 -1.10 9.66 -21.50
C PRO A 6 -2.62 9.77 -21.31
N VAL A 7 -3.20 9.02 -20.37
CA VAL A 7 -4.65 8.97 -20.13
C VAL A 7 -5.06 9.77 -18.90
N CYS A 8 -4.29 9.66 -17.81
CA CYS A 8 -4.65 10.26 -16.52
C CYS A 8 -3.61 11.25 -15.98
N ASP A 9 -2.53 11.51 -16.72
CA ASP A 9 -1.44 12.43 -16.37
C ASP A 9 -0.66 12.04 -15.11
N ALA A 10 -0.84 10.81 -14.62
CA ALA A 10 -0.09 10.30 -13.47
C ALA A 10 1.40 10.21 -13.77
N GLU A 11 2.22 10.71 -12.85
CA GLU A 11 3.68 10.69 -12.94
C GLU A 11 4.21 9.34 -12.47
N GLU A 12 4.95 8.66 -13.33
CA GLU A 12 5.51 7.34 -13.10
C GLU A 12 7.05 7.41 -13.12
N ALA A 13 7.71 6.68 -12.22
CA ALA A 13 9.14 6.79 -11.98
C ALA A 13 10.01 6.35 -13.17
N ASP A 14 9.53 5.36 -13.94
CA ASP A 14 10.16 4.83 -15.14
C ASP A 14 9.15 4.12 -16.05
N ALA A 15 9.63 3.66 -17.21
CA ALA A 15 8.81 3.01 -18.23
C ALA A 15 8.15 1.71 -17.73
N VAL A 16 8.77 0.99 -16.80
CA VAL A 16 8.23 -0.26 -16.23
C VAL A 16 7.08 0.05 -15.28
N HIS A 17 7.22 1.11 -14.47
CA HIS A 17 6.14 1.58 -13.60
C HIS A 17 4.94 2.08 -14.42
N LEU A 18 5.19 2.84 -15.49
CA LEU A 18 4.14 3.23 -16.43
C LEU A 18 3.45 2.04 -17.09
N ALA A 19 4.20 1.04 -17.53
CA ALA A 19 3.63 -0.18 -18.12
C ALA A 19 2.72 -0.91 -17.12
N ASN A 20 3.15 -1.05 -15.87
CA ASN A 20 2.34 -1.64 -14.80
C ASN A 20 1.08 -0.82 -14.51
N HIS A 21 1.20 0.50 -14.42
CA HIS A 21 0.06 1.40 -14.25
C HIS A 21 -1.00 1.16 -15.31
N LEU A 22 -0.61 1.19 -16.59
CA LEU A 22 -1.52 0.99 -17.72
C LEU A 22 -2.13 -0.42 -17.74
N ALA A 23 -1.34 -1.46 -17.50
CA ALA A 23 -1.82 -2.84 -17.51
C ALA A 23 -2.83 -3.11 -16.38
N ILE A 24 -2.54 -2.64 -15.15
CA ILE A 24 -3.43 -2.82 -13.99
C ILE A 24 -4.71 -2.01 -14.18
N THR A 25 -4.62 -0.74 -14.57
CA THR A 25 -5.79 0.13 -14.76
C THR A 25 -6.70 -0.37 -15.88
N ALA A 26 -6.13 -0.84 -16.99
CA ALA A 26 -6.89 -1.49 -18.07
C ALA A 26 -7.55 -2.79 -17.60
N SER A 27 -6.84 -3.59 -16.78
CA SER A 27 -7.38 -4.83 -16.19
C SER A 27 -8.53 -4.57 -15.21
N LEU A 28 -8.51 -3.43 -14.51
CA LEU A 28 -9.59 -2.97 -13.63
C LEU A 28 -10.80 -2.41 -14.42
N GLY A 29 -10.78 -2.47 -15.75
CA GLY A 29 -11.90 -2.07 -16.61
C GLY A 29 -11.95 -0.58 -16.91
N ARG A 30 -10.84 0.16 -16.76
CA ARG A 30 -10.77 1.54 -17.25
C ARG A 30 -10.60 1.54 -18.75
N GLU A 31 -11.71 1.80 -19.45
CA GLU A 31 -11.81 1.69 -20.90
C GLU A 31 -10.87 2.65 -21.65
N ASP A 32 -10.61 3.85 -21.14
CA ASP A 32 -9.63 4.77 -21.76
C ASP A 32 -8.21 4.21 -21.78
N HIS A 33 -7.78 3.59 -20.67
CA HIS A 33 -6.45 2.96 -20.55
C HIS A 33 -6.36 1.73 -21.45
N ARG A 34 -7.45 0.97 -21.54
CA ARG A 34 -7.54 -0.20 -22.42
C ARG A 34 -7.54 0.18 -23.90
N ALA A 35 -8.26 1.24 -24.27
CA ALA A 35 -8.31 1.73 -25.65
C ALA A 35 -6.94 2.24 -26.10
N TRP A 36 -6.25 2.98 -25.22
CA TRP A 36 -4.88 3.41 -25.48
C TRP A 36 -3.93 2.23 -25.68
N LEU A 37 -3.97 1.23 -24.78
CA LEU A 37 -3.18 0.01 -24.94
C LEU A 37 -3.54 -0.76 -26.22
N ALA A 38 -4.81 -0.82 -26.62
CA ALA A 38 -5.21 -1.49 -27.85
C ALA A 38 -4.64 -0.83 -29.12
N GLU A 39 -4.37 0.48 -29.10
CA GLU A 39 -3.77 1.22 -30.21
C GLU A 39 -2.26 1.00 -30.31
N TYR A 40 -1.53 1.12 -29.20
CA TYR A 40 -0.05 1.09 -29.18
C TYR A 40 0.55 -0.29 -28.87
N ALA A 41 -0.18 -1.12 -28.12
CA ALA A 41 0.28 -2.43 -27.68
C ALA A 41 -0.89 -3.43 -27.57
N PRO A 42 -1.53 -3.85 -28.68
CA PRO A 42 -2.68 -4.75 -28.63
C PRO A 42 -2.43 -6.08 -27.89
N ASP A 43 -1.18 -6.55 -27.89
CA ASP A 43 -0.73 -7.77 -27.20
C ASP A 43 -0.17 -7.52 -25.79
N TRP A 44 -0.46 -6.36 -25.19
CA TRP A 44 0.07 -5.94 -23.88
C TRP A 44 -0.12 -6.97 -22.77
N SER A 45 -1.18 -7.78 -22.85
CA SER A 45 -1.49 -8.80 -21.83
C SER A 45 -0.52 -9.98 -21.84
N ASP A 46 0.25 -10.17 -22.90
CA ASP A 46 1.27 -11.24 -23.01
C ASP A 46 2.68 -10.70 -22.76
N CYS A 47 2.88 -9.38 -22.81
CA CYS A 47 4.15 -8.74 -22.56
C CYS A 47 4.49 -8.70 -21.06
N THR A 48 5.77 -8.86 -20.74
CA THR A 48 6.25 -8.48 -19.41
C THR A 48 6.23 -6.96 -19.25
N PRO A 49 6.23 -6.43 -18.00
CA PRO A 49 6.26 -4.99 -17.76
C PRO A 49 7.45 -4.27 -18.39
N ASP A 50 8.59 -4.95 -18.50
CA ASP A 50 9.81 -4.41 -19.11
C ASP A 50 9.63 -4.26 -20.63
N GLU A 51 9.22 -5.34 -21.30
CA GLU A 51 8.94 -5.36 -22.74
C GLU A 51 7.81 -4.38 -23.12
N LEU A 52 6.77 -4.29 -22.28
CA LEU A 52 5.68 -3.35 -22.47
C LEU A 52 6.19 -1.91 -22.29
N GLY A 53 7.01 -1.64 -21.27
CA GLY A 53 7.64 -0.35 -21.02
C GLY A 53 8.48 0.14 -22.19
N GLU A 54 9.35 -0.73 -22.72
CA GLU A 54 10.15 -0.43 -23.91
C GLU A 54 9.27 -0.10 -25.12
N ARG A 55 8.16 -0.81 -25.30
CA ARG A 55 7.22 -0.60 -26.41
C ARG A 55 6.45 0.71 -26.30
N ILE A 56 6.03 1.10 -25.10
CA ILE A 56 5.19 2.29 -24.90
C ILE A 56 6.00 3.57 -24.69
N SER A 57 7.23 3.48 -24.19
CA SER A 57 8.10 4.63 -23.90
C SER A 57 8.25 5.63 -25.08
N PRO A 58 8.31 5.22 -26.37
CA PRO A 58 8.41 6.15 -27.48
C PRO A 58 7.12 6.93 -27.76
N HIS A 59 5.98 6.49 -27.21
CA HIS A 59 4.65 7.04 -27.44
C HIS A 59 4.15 7.91 -26.29
N VAL A 60 4.93 8.03 -25.21
CA VAL A 60 4.55 8.78 -24.01
C VAL A 60 5.51 9.92 -23.75
N GLN A 61 5.04 10.92 -23.01
CA GLN A 61 5.86 12.07 -22.66
C GLN A 61 6.84 11.69 -21.54
N GLU A 62 8.12 11.78 -21.84
CA GLU A 62 9.17 11.76 -20.82
C GLU A 62 9.11 13.06 -20.01
N ILE A 63 9.15 12.91 -18.69
CA ILE A 63 9.13 14.02 -17.73
C ILE A 63 10.33 13.91 -16.80
N ASP A 64 10.80 15.08 -16.35
CA ASP A 64 11.81 15.17 -15.29
C ASP A 64 11.11 14.93 -13.95
N THR A 65 10.93 13.66 -13.59
CA THR A 65 10.49 13.32 -12.24
C THR A 65 11.66 13.48 -11.28
N PRO A 66 11.46 14.11 -10.10
CA PRO A 66 12.46 14.03 -9.05
C PRO A 66 12.76 12.55 -8.79
N GLU A 67 14.03 12.18 -8.68
CA GLU A 67 14.42 10.83 -8.24
C GLU A 67 13.72 10.57 -6.90
N PHE A 68 12.66 9.74 -6.92
CA PHE A 68 12.12 9.20 -5.68
C PHE A 68 13.25 8.32 -5.13
N GLU A 69 13.98 8.85 -4.14
CA GLU A 69 15.04 8.11 -3.47
C GLU A 69 14.47 6.76 -3.03
N ALA A 70 14.89 5.66 -3.67
CA ALA A 70 14.46 4.29 -3.37
C ALA A 70 14.96 3.80 -1.98
N GLY A 71 15.32 4.73 -1.10
CA GLY A 71 15.90 4.50 0.21
C GLY A 71 16.26 5.81 0.90
N GLY A 72 15.27 6.61 1.29
CA GLY A 72 15.47 7.83 2.06
C GLY A 72 14.37 7.98 3.11
N HIS A 73 14.72 7.72 4.37
CA HIS A 73 13.86 7.88 5.53
C HIS A 73 13.17 9.26 5.55
N GLU A 74 11.83 9.28 5.57
CA GLU A 74 11.03 10.50 5.76
C GLU A 74 11.51 11.29 6.99
N PRO A 75 11.74 12.61 6.89
CA PRO A 75 11.94 13.47 8.06
C PRO A 75 10.61 13.62 8.81
N GLY A 76 10.29 12.62 9.62
CA GLY A 76 9.03 12.53 10.35
C GLY A 76 8.65 11.13 10.78
N ARG A 77 9.28 10.09 10.24
CA ARG A 77 9.08 8.73 10.73
C ARG A 77 9.78 8.59 12.10
N PRO A 78 9.06 8.20 13.14
CA PRO A 78 9.65 7.99 14.46
C PRO A 78 10.75 6.92 14.36
N ASP A 79 11.89 7.18 15.01
CA ASP A 79 13.10 6.35 14.99
C ASP A 79 12.82 4.89 15.45
N SER A 80 11.79 4.72 16.28
CA SER A 80 11.23 3.42 16.66
C SER A 80 9.70 3.44 16.57
N LEU A 81 9.13 2.26 16.31
CA LEU A 81 7.69 2.01 16.34
C LEU A 81 7.07 2.48 17.66
N GLU A 82 7.76 2.24 18.79
CA GLU A 82 7.31 2.63 20.13
C GLU A 82 7.16 4.15 20.28
N GLU A 83 8.15 4.90 19.80
CA GLU A 83 8.14 6.38 19.80
C GLU A 83 6.98 6.91 18.93
N GLY A 84 6.71 6.21 17.81
CA GLY A 84 5.61 6.55 16.91
C GLY A 84 4.24 6.40 17.52
N ILE A 85 4.02 5.28 18.20
CA ILE A 85 2.75 5.01 18.91
C ILE A 85 2.58 6.03 20.04
N ALA A 86 3.63 6.30 20.81
CA ALA A 86 3.57 7.26 21.92
C ALA A 86 3.29 8.70 21.45
N ARG A 87 3.80 9.11 20.29
CA ARG A 87 3.51 10.43 19.70
C ARG A 87 2.08 10.50 19.15
N GLN A 88 1.59 9.42 18.56
CA GLN A 88 0.22 9.32 18.06
C GLN A 88 -0.82 9.37 19.19
N SER A 89 -0.54 8.74 20.33
CA SER A 89 -1.41 8.75 21.52
C SER A 89 -1.47 10.12 22.21
N ARG A 90 -0.49 10.99 21.99
CA ARG A 90 -0.40 12.33 22.59
C ARG A 90 -1.04 13.42 21.74
N GLN A 91 -1.54 13.11 20.55
CA GLN A 91 -2.15 14.08 19.64
C GLN A 91 -3.63 14.32 20.00
N PRO A 92 -4.03 15.52 20.47
CA PRO A 92 -5.42 15.81 20.77
C PRO A 92 -6.18 16.02 19.45
N GLY A 93 -6.98 15.03 19.04
CA GLY A 93 -7.72 15.07 17.78
C GLY A 93 -8.20 13.71 17.26
N ARG A 94 -7.63 12.60 17.73
CA ARG A 94 -8.25 11.28 17.58
C ARG A 94 -9.36 11.20 18.61
N GLY A 95 -10.61 11.14 18.16
CA GLY A 95 -11.83 11.40 18.93
C GLY A 95 -11.75 10.95 20.38
N SER A 96 -12.14 11.84 21.30
CA SER A 96 -12.22 11.56 22.73
C SER A 96 -12.83 10.17 22.95
N MET A 97 -12.04 9.26 23.52
CA MET A 97 -12.50 7.92 23.89
C MET A 97 -13.75 8.10 24.75
N THR A 98 -14.92 7.80 24.17
CA THR A 98 -16.16 7.93 24.91
C THR A 98 -16.19 6.86 26.00
N ALA A 99 -16.92 7.10 27.09
CA ALA A 99 -17.04 6.12 28.17
C ALA A 99 -17.57 4.76 27.66
N GLU A 100 -18.40 4.75 26.61
CA GLU A 100 -18.86 3.54 25.95
C GLU A 100 -17.73 2.81 25.20
N THR A 101 -16.90 3.55 24.45
CA THR A 101 -15.72 2.96 23.78
C THR A 101 -14.74 2.36 24.80
N GLN A 102 -14.54 3.03 25.94
CA GLN A 102 -13.67 2.52 27.00
C GLN A 102 -14.23 1.22 27.59
N ARG A 103 -15.54 1.13 27.84
CA ARG A 103 -16.19 -0.08 28.33
C ARG A 103 -16.04 -1.26 27.36
N VAL A 104 -16.22 -1.04 26.06
CA VAL A 104 -16.08 -2.10 25.05
C VAL A 104 -14.65 -2.64 24.99
N LEU A 105 -13.65 -1.76 25.11
CA LEU A 105 -12.24 -2.18 25.12
C LEU A 105 -11.88 -2.96 26.40
N GLU A 106 -12.48 -2.61 27.54
CA GLU A 106 -12.28 -3.31 28.81
C GLU A 106 -12.90 -4.72 28.77
N GLU A 107 -14.12 -4.85 28.24
CA GLU A 107 -14.79 -6.14 28.04
C GLU A 107 -13.99 -7.06 27.10
N ALA A 108 -13.49 -6.53 25.98
CA ALA A 108 -12.66 -7.29 25.05
C ALA A 108 -11.33 -7.76 25.69
N ALA A 109 -10.74 -6.94 26.55
CA ALA A 109 -9.52 -7.30 27.28
C ALA A 109 -9.76 -8.39 28.33
N GLU A 110 -10.93 -8.37 28.99
CA GLU A 110 -11.33 -9.42 29.94
C GLU A 110 -11.53 -10.77 29.23
N LEU A 111 -12.26 -10.78 28.10
CA LEU A 111 -12.44 -11.99 27.28
C LEU A 111 -11.10 -12.57 26.79
N THR A 112 -10.17 -11.70 26.40
CA THR A 112 -8.83 -12.14 25.98
C THR A 112 -8.08 -12.77 27.14
N ARG A 113 -8.18 -12.19 28.35
CA ARG A 113 -7.55 -12.76 29.55
C ARG A 113 -8.17 -14.10 29.93
N GLU A 114 -9.49 -14.24 29.86
CA GLU A 114 -10.19 -15.49 30.14
C GLU A 114 -9.76 -16.60 29.17
N MET A 115 -9.62 -16.30 27.89
CA MET A 115 -9.11 -17.27 26.91
C MET A 115 -7.68 -17.69 27.23
N THR A 116 -6.78 -16.75 27.54
CA THR A 116 -5.37 -17.06 27.85
C THR A 116 -5.21 -17.82 29.18
N ASP A 117 -6.04 -17.53 30.18
CA ASP A 117 -6.06 -18.26 31.46
C ASP A 117 -6.58 -19.70 31.27
N HIS A 118 -7.63 -19.88 30.47
CA HIS A 118 -8.16 -21.20 30.11
C HIS A 118 -7.18 -22.04 29.26
N GLU A 119 -6.26 -21.41 28.54
CA GLU A 119 -5.18 -22.07 27.80
C GLU A 119 -4.05 -22.56 28.72
N ASP A 120 -3.83 -21.95 29.90
CA ASP A 120 -2.77 -22.32 30.87
C ASP A 120 -3.20 -23.49 31.79
N ASP A 121 -4.49 -23.59 32.13
CA ASP A 121 -5.09 -24.71 32.88
C ASP A 121 -5.11 -26.05 32.09
N GLY A 122 -4.65 -26.06 30.83
CA GLY A 122 -4.58 -27.25 29.97
C GLY A 122 -3.32 -28.12 30.13
N ASP A 123 -2.31 -27.66 30.87
CA ASP A 123 -0.97 -28.31 30.91
C ASP A 123 -0.68 -29.09 32.23
N GLU A 124 -1.62 -29.14 33.19
CA GLU A 124 -1.47 -29.89 34.45
C GLU A 124 -2.16 -31.29 34.42
N ASN A 125 -1.83 -32.18 33.47
CA ASN A 125 -2.25 -33.61 33.58
C ASN A 125 -1.31 -34.67 32.96
N GLU A 126 -0.03 -34.41 32.73
CA GLU A 126 0.88 -35.46 32.22
C GLU A 126 2.18 -35.56 33.03
N ASN A 127 2.10 -36.10 34.25
CA ASN A 127 3.21 -36.85 34.88
C ASN A 127 2.66 -37.76 36.00
N ALA A 128 2.26 -38.98 35.63
CA ALA A 128 2.03 -40.11 36.52
C ALA A 128 3.06 -41.21 36.24
#